data_AF-A0A7Y9VZD3-F1
#
_entry.id   AF-A0A7Y9VZD3-F1
#
_cell.length_a   1.000
_cell.length_b   1.000
_cell.length_c   1.000
_cell.angle_alpha   90.00
_cell.angle_beta   90.00
_cell.angle_gamma   90.00
#
_symmetry.space_group_name_H-M   'P 1'
#
loop_
_entity.id
_entity.type
_entity.pdbx_description
1 polymer ?
#
loop_
_entity_poly.entity_id
_entity_poly.type
_entity_poly.pdbx_seq_one_letter_code
_entity_poly.pdbx_strand_id
1 'polypeptide(L)'
;MGIVKISEDMHENLRISSNALSRSINAQAEHWMRIGMLAELYPDLDHHAICRLLIRAEQSGGLDLQQVCALADAAQNASVKEAAKA
;
A
#
# COMPACT_ATOMS: atom_id res chain seq x y z
N MET A 1 11.07 -10.57 15.45
CA MET A 1 10.89 -10.11 14.05
C MET A 1 11.93 -10.79 13.19
N GLY A 2 11.53 -11.40 12.06
CA GLY A 2 12.47 -11.99 11.10
C GLY A 2 13.22 -10.89 10.36
N ILE A 3 14.53 -11.04 10.20
CA ILE A 3 15.36 -10.08 9.45
C ILE A 3 15.21 -10.40 7.96
N VAL A 4 14.68 -9.47 7.18
CA VAL A 4 14.66 -9.57 5.72
C VAL A 4 16.00 -9.07 5.19
N LYS A 5 16.72 -9.92 4.46
CA LYS A 5 17.96 -9.53 3.80
C LYS A 5 17.64 -8.88 2.45
N ILE A 6 18.23 -7.71 2.19
CA ILE A 6 18.17 -6.99 0.92
C ILE A 6 19.60 -6.64 0.48
N SER A 7 19.79 -6.31 -0.80
CA SER A 7 21.11 -5.89 -1.30
C SER A 7 21.52 -4.53 -0.72
N GLU A 8 22.83 -4.27 -0.68
CA GLU A 8 23.38 -2.98 -0.21
C GLU A 8 22.83 -1.82 -1.03
N ASP A 9 22.80 -1.95 -2.36
CA ASP A 9 22.24 -0.93 -3.26
C ASP A 9 20.77 -0.62 -2.93
N MET A 10 19.98 -1.64 -2.59
CA MET A 10 18.58 -1.45 -2.21
C MET A 10 18.45 -0.78 -0.84
N HIS A 11 19.31 -1.13 0.11
CA HIS A 11 19.35 -0.47 1.42
C HIS A 11 19.71 1.01 1.29
N GLU A 12 20.65 1.37 0.41
CA GLU A 12 21.00 2.76 0.13
C GLU A 12 19.84 3.52 -0.54
N ASN A 13 19.15 2.89 -1.52
CA ASN A 13 17.95 3.48 -2.13
C ASN A 13 16.83 3.73 -1.11
N LEU A 14 16.64 2.81 -0.15
CA LEU A 14 15.70 3.01 0.97
C LEU A 14 16.13 4.18 1.85
N ARG A 15 17.43 4.32 2.15
CA ARG A 15 17.95 5.42 2.96
C ARG A 15 17.70 6.78 2.29
N ILE A 16 17.98 6.89 0.99
CA ILE A 16 17.73 8.13 0.22
C ILE A 16 16.23 8.44 0.19
N SER A 17 15.40 7.46 -0.15
CA SER A 17 13.95 7.65 -0.29
C SER A 17 13.26 7.97 1.03
N SER A 18 13.68 7.30 2.12
CA SER A 18 13.14 7.54 3.46
C SER A 18 13.43 8.96 3.95
N ASN A 19 14.65 9.45 3.74
CA ASN A 19 15.00 10.86 4.03
C ASN A 19 14.16 11.84 3.20
N ALA A 20 14.02 11.60 1.90
CA ALA A 20 13.25 12.48 1.00
C ALA A 20 11.75 12.51 1.35
N LEU A 21 11.20 11.37 1.78
CA LEU A 21 9.78 11.22 2.08
C LEU A 21 9.45 11.35 3.58
N SER A 22 10.43 11.77 4.40
CA SER A 22 10.28 11.97 5.84
C SER A 22 9.73 10.75 6.59
N ARG A 23 10.29 9.57 6.31
CA ARG A 23 9.97 8.29 6.99
C ARG A 23 11.21 7.66 7.59
N SER A 24 11.05 6.75 8.55
CA SER A 24 12.14 5.85 8.93
C SER A 24 12.44 4.86 7.79
N ILE A 25 13.65 4.28 7.76
CA ILE A 25 14.02 3.27 6.76
C ILE A 25 13.03 2.10 6.77
N ASN A 26 12.67 1.60 7.95
CA ASN A 26 11.69 0.52 8.09
C ASN A 26 10.31 0.95 7.60
N ALA A 27 9.82 2.13 7.97
CA ALA A 27 8.52 2.61 7.50
C ALA A 27 8.48 2.80 5.98
N GLN A 28 9.58 3.24 5.37
CA GLN A 28 9.71 3.34 3.92
C GLN A 28 9.71 1.96 3.25
N ALA A 29 10.42 0.98 3.83
CA ALA A 29 10.43 -0.39 3.34
C ALA A 29 9.02 -1.02 3.42
N GLU A 30 8.35 -0.91 4.57
CA GLU A 30 6.99 -1.40 4.73
C GLU A 30 6.02 -0.71 3.76
N HIS A 31 6.17 0.59 3.52
CA HIS A 31 5.33 1.31 2.56
C HIS A 31 5.47 0.76 1.14
N TRP A 32 6.71 0.54 0.66
CA TRP A 32 6.95 -0.09 -0.64
C TRP A 32 6.42 -1.52 -0.71
N MET A 33 6.62 -2.32 0.34
CA MET A 33 6.08 -3.68 0.40
C MET A 33 4.55 -3.67 0.29
N ARG A 34 3.87 -2.79 1.03
CA ARG A 34 2.40 -2.67 0.96
C ARG A 34 1.93 -2.23 -0.43
N ILE A 35 2.58 -1.23 -1.04
CA ILE A 35 2.25 -0.80 -2.41
C ILE A 35 2.43 -1.96 -3.39
N GLY A 36 3.57 -2.66 -3.35
CA GLY A 36 3.85 -3.78 -4.24
C GLY A 36 2.82 -4.90 -4.11
N MET A 37 2.48 -5.28 -2.87
CA MET A 37 1.45 -6.29 -2.62
C MET A 37 0.08 -5.86 -3.16
N LEU A 38 -0.31 -4.60 -2.96
CA LEU A 38 -1.61 -4.10 -3.46
C LEU A 38 -1.64 -3.99 -4.97
N ALA A 39 -0.54 -3.61 -5.62
CA ALA A 39 -0.44 -3.58 -7.07
C ALA A 39 -0.55 -4.98 -7.69
N GLU A 40 0.02 -6.01 -7.05
CA GLU A 40 -0.11 -7.40 -7.48
C GLU A 40 -1.53 -7.96 -7.26
N LEU A 41 -2.16 -7.64 -6.13
CA LEU A 41 -3.51 -8.12 -5.80
C LEU A 41 -4.62 -7.39 -6.58
N TYR A 42 -4.42 -6.12 -6.87
CA TYR A 42 -5.39 -5.24 -7.50
C TYR A 42 -4.78 -4.53 -8.71
N PRO A 43 -4.50 -5.26 -9.81
CA PRO A 43 -3.77 -4.73 -10.98
C PRO A 43 -4.49 -3.58 -11.69
N ASP A 44 -5.81 -3.47 -11.51
CA ASP A 44 -6.62 -2.38 -12.09
C ASP A 44 -6.57 -1.08 -11.26
N LEU A 45 -5.98 -1.11 -10.06
CA LEU A 45 -5.83 0.09 -9.24
C LEU A 45 -4.53 0.83 -9.59
N ASP A 46 -4.67 2.11 -9.93
CA ASP A 46 -3.52 2.97 -10.09
C ASP A 46 -2.86 3.31 -8.73
N HIS A 47 -1.63 3.82 -8.80
CA HIS A 47 -0.88 4.20 -7.60
C HIS A 47 -1.64 5.20 -6.71
N HIS A 48 -2.41 6.11 -7.31
CA HIS A 48 -3.18 7.10 -6.56
C HIS A 48 -4.34 6.47 -5.79
N ALA A 49 -5.04 5.49 -6.36
CA ALA A 49 -6.05 4.68 -5.68
C ALA A 49 -5.45 3.89 -4.52
N ILE A 50 -4.30 3.25 -4.73
CA ILE A 50 -3.55 2.53 -3.68
C ILE A 50 -3.22 3.49 -2.53
N CYS A 51 -2.67 4.68 -2.80
CA CYS A 51 -2.37 5.66 -1.74
C CYS A 51 -3.62 6.06 -0.94
N ARG A 52 -4.75 6.30 -1.61
CA ARG A 52 -6.02 6.64 -0.92
C ARG A 52 -6.52 5.50 -0.05
N LEU A 53 -6.39 4.25 -0.50
CA LEU A 53 -6.76 3.07 0.30
C LEU A 53 -5.91 2.98 1.57
N LEU A 54 -4.59 3.17 1.46
CA LEU A 54 -3.68 3.16 2.61
C LEU A 54 -4.03 4.26 3.63
N ILE A 55 -4.35 5.48 3.16
CA ILE A 55 -4.77 6.58 4.04
C ILE A 55 -6.10 6.25 4.75
N ARG A 56 -7.09 5.71 4.02
CA ARG A 56 -8.39 5.32 4.59
C ARG A 56 -8.23 4.22 5.64
N ALA A 57 -7.37 3.23 5.38
CA ALA A 57 -7.09 2.16 6.33
C ALA A 57 -6.53 2.74 7.65
N GLU A 58 -5.52 3.61 7.56
CA GLU A 58 -4.95 4.28 8.74
C GLU A 58 -6.00 5.07 9.55
N GLN A 59 -6.84 5.85 8.87
CA GLN A 59 -7.94 6.59 9.49
C GLN A 59 -8.95 5.68 10.19
N SER A 60 -9.11 4.43 9.72
CA SER A 60 -9.99 3.43 10.31
C SER A 60 -9.38 2.64 11.48
N GLY A 61 -8.25 3.10 12.03
CA GLY A 61 -7.69 2.56 13.27
C GLY A 61 -6.46 1.67 13.10
N GLY A 62 -5.86 1.63 11.91
CA GLY A 62 -4.56 1.01 11.72
C GLY A 62 -4.29 0.52 10.29
N LEU A 63 -3.01 0.41 9.97
CA LEU A 63 -2.52 -0.02 8.66
C LEU A 63 -2.23 -1.53 8.61
N ASP A 64 -3.29 -2.33 8.69
CA ASP A 64 -3.22 -3.77 8.45
C ASP A 64 -3.58 -4.13 6.99
N LEU A 65 -2.87 -5.10 6.42
CA LEU A 65 -3.08 -5.51 5.02
C LEU A 65 -4.48 -6.10 4.81
N GLN A 66 -5.00 -6.89 5.75
CA GLN A 66 -6.35 -7.47 5.60
C GLN A 66 -7.41 -6.37 5.55
N GLN A 67 -7.24 -5.34 6.39
CA GLN A 67 -8.11 -4.17 6.40
C GLN A 67 -8.04 -3.37 5.10
N VAL A 68 -6.85 -3.17 4.54
CA VAL A 68 -6.69 -2.47 3.25
C VAL A 68 -7.34 -3.27 2.12
N CYS A 69 -7.15 -4.59 2.07
CA CYS A 69 -7.79 -5.45 1.05
C CYS A 69 -9.32 -5.43 1.16
N ALA A 70 -9.87 -5.53 2.38
CA ALA A 70 -11.32 -5.43 2.58
C ALA A 70 -11.90 -4.09 2.08
N LEU A 71 -11.18 -2.98 2.27
CA LEU A 71 -11.56 -1.68 1.73
C LEU A 71 -11.49 -1.62 0.20
N ALA A 72 -10.49 -2.27 -0.40
CA ALA A 72 -10.33 -2.36 -1.85
C ALA A 72 -11.47 -3.18 -2.48
N ASP A 73 -11.77 -4.35 -1.92
CA ASP A 73 -12.87 -5.22 -2.36
C ASP A 73 -14.23 -4.51 -2.24
N ALA A 74 -14.45 -3.81 -1.11
CA ALA A 74 -15.67 -3.04 -0.91
C ALA A 74 -15.83 -1.92 -1.95
N ALA A 75 -14.73 -1.21 -2.28
CA ALA A 75 -14.73 -0.15 -3.28
C ALA A 75 -15.00 -0.68 -4.71
N GLN A 76 -14.38 -1.79 -5.10
CA GLN A 76 -14.61 -2.43 -6.40
C GLN A 76 -16.05 -2.95 -6.51
N ASN A 77 -16.58 -3.59 -5.48
CA ASN A 77 -17.95 -4.09 -5.46
C ASN A 77 -19.00 -2.98 -5.55
N ALA A 78 -18.74 -1.81 -4.93
CA ALA A 78 -19.61 -0.65 -5.06
C ALA A 78 -19.65 -0.13 -6.51
N SER A 79 -18.49 -0.01 -7.16
CA SER A 79 -18.36 0.42 -8.56
C SER A 79 -19.12 -0.52 -9.51
N VAL A 80 -18.98 -1.84 -9.33
CA VAL A 80 -19.70 -2.84 -10.15
C VAL A 80 -21.22 -2.72 -9.99
N LYS A 81 -21.71 -2.49 -8.76
CA LYS A 81 -23.15 -2.30 -8.50
C LYS A 81 -23.70 -1.01 -9.11
N GLU A 82 -22.93 0.07 -9.10
CA GLU A 82 -23.32 1.33 -9.75
C GLU A 82 -23.37 1.16 -11.27
N ALA A 83 -22.37 0.51 -11.87
CA ALA A 83 -22.34 0.22 -13.30
C ALA A 83 -23.51 -0.69 -13.74
N ALA A 84 -23.92 -1.66 -12.91
CA ALA A 84 -25.04 -2.55 -13.20
C ALA A 84 -26.43 -1.88 -13.07
N LYS A 85 -26.50 -0.68 -12.46
CA LYS A 85 -27.73 0.08 -12.27
C LYS A 85 -27.95 1.13 -13.38
N ALA A 86 -26.90 1.50 -14.11
CA ALA A 86 -26.95 2.41 -15.25
C ALA A 86 -27.41 1.68 -16.52
#